data_AF-A0A6P5FG04-F1
#
_entry.id   AF-A0A6P5FG04-F1
#
_cell.length_a   1.000
_cell.length_b   1.000
_cell.length_c   1.000
_cell.angle_alpha   90.00
_cell.angle_beta   90.00
_cell.angle_gamma   90.00
#
_symmetry.space_group_name_H-M   'P 1'
#
loop_
_entity.id
_entity.type
_entity.pdbx_description
1 polymer ?
#
loop_
_entity_poly.entity_id
_entity_poly.type
_entity_poly.pdbx_seq_one_letter_code
_entity_poly.pdbx_strand_id
1 'polypeptide(L)'
;MAIENGKGGEIGSSNKYSKFKAKMTGSLPVVLRVAILLATGGATLGMGLNKQSKTAVVAVVGTTPISQTFVAQFQDTPAFVYFVIANAIASFYNLLVLVLQPHLKGKAHNIWVLIFDMVVMTVVATGAAAAASIAELGKNGNQHARWNPICDNFGAFCCRGAIALAESFVGSLLLLILNVLSTVTLRKNVAAHD
;
A
#
# COMPACT_ATOMS: atom_id res chain seq x y z
N MET A 1 -60.63 -27.31 -22.75
CA MET A 1 -59.65 -27.88 -21.80
C MET A 1 -58.43 -26.98 -21.80
N ALA A 2 -58.21 -26.25 -20.71
CA ALA A 2 -57.05 -25.40 -20.48
C ALA A 2 -55.90 -26.25 -19.90
N ILE A 3 -54.66 -26.02 -20.34
CA ILE A 3 -53.47 -25.94 -19.47
C ILE A 3 -52.55 -24.87 -20.06
N GLU A 4 -52.23 -23.90 -19.20
CA GLU A 4 -51.32 -22.77 -19.35
C GLU A 4 -49.96 -23.12 -18.68
N ASN A 5 -48.94 -22.29 -18.93
CA ASN A 5 -47.68 -22.11 -18.15
C ASN A 5 -46.47 -23.02 -18.48
N GLY A 6 -45.23 -22.52 -18.59
CA GLY A 6 -44.72 -21.19 -18.27
C GLY A 6 -43.40 -20.86 -18.99
N LYS A 7 -43.36 -19.65 -19.56
CA LYS A 7 -42.19 -19.02 -20.16
C LYS A 7 -41.78 -17.89 -19.22
N GLY A 8 -40.96 -18.20 -18.22
CA GLY A 8 -40.58 -17.22 -17.21
C GLY A 8 -39.54 -17.74 -16.23
N GLY A 9 -38.27 -17.77 -16.63
CA GLY A 9 -37.19 -18.17 -15.72
C GLY A 9 -35.78 -17.68 -16.09
N GLU A 10 -35.43 -17.67 -17.38
CA GLU A 10 -34.00 -17.52 -17.75
C GLU A 10 -33.53 -16.09 -18.06
N ILE A 11 -34.45 -15.16 -18.34
CA ILE A 11 -34.11 -13.77 -18.70
C ILE A 11 -33.63 -12.95 -17.48
N GLY A 12 -33.99 -13.37 -16.25
CA GLY A 12 -33.69 -12.64 -15.01
C GLY A 12 -32.23 -12.79 -14.52
N SER A 13 -31.61 -13.95 -14.70
CA SER A 13 -30.26 -14.23 -14.16
C SER A 13 -29.15 -13.60 -15.01
N SER A 14 -29.22 -13.75 -16.34
CA SER A 14 -28.27 -13.14 -17.29
C SER A 14 -28.25 -11.60 -17.21
N ASN A 15 -29.43 -10.98 -17.09
CA ASN A 15 -29.56 -9.53 -16.95
C ASN A 15 -29.07 -9.01 -15.58
N LYS A 16 -29.25 -9.79 -14.51
CA LYS A 16 -28.73 -9.45 -13.18
C LYS A 16 -27.22 -9.61 -13.11
N TYR A 17 -26.67 -10.66 -13.74
CA TYR A 17 -25.23 -10.92 -13.83
C TYR A 17 -24.53 -9.89 -14.72
N SER A 18 -25.11 -9.48 -15.86
CA SER A 18 -24.54 -8.46 -16.75
C SER A 18 -24.61 -7.06 -16.13
N LYS A 19 -25.72 -6.72 -15.44
CA LYS A 19 -25.89 -5.45 -14.73
C LYS A 19 -25.03 -5.36 -13.48
N PHE A 20 -24.87 -6.47 -12.75
CA PHE A 20 -23.91 -6.60 -11.65
C PHE A 20 -22.48 -6.51 -12.16
N LYS A 21 -22.12 -7.21 -13.24
CA LYS A 21 -20.80 -7.14 -13.88
C LYS A 21 -20.50 -5.73 -14.41
N ALA A 22 -21.45 -5.05 -15.04
CA ALA A 22 -21.29 -3.68 -15.52
C ALA A 22 -21.15 -2.67 -14.37
N LYS A 23 -21.98 -2.80 -13.33
CA LYS A 23 -21.88 -1.98 -12.10
C LYS A 23 -20.56 -2.24 -11.37
N MET A 24 -20.16 -3.50 -11.27
CA MET A 24 -18.90 -3.95 -10.67
C MET A 24 -17.69 -3.49 -11.49
N THR A 25 -17.74 -3.51 -12.82
CA THR A 25 -16.63 -3.03 -13.67
C THR A 25 -16.43 -1.52 -13.55
N GLY A 26 -17.51 -0.75 -13.35
CA GLY A 26 -17.44 0.68 -13.08
C GLY A 26 -17.02 1.06 -11.66
N SER A 27 -17.44 0.29 -10.64
CA SER A 27 -17.11 0.56 -9.23
C SER A 27 -15.79 -0.04 -8.77
N LEU A 28 -15.32 -1.13 -9.40
CA LEU A 28 -14.08 -1.83 -9.04
C LEU A 28 -12.84 -0.92 -8.99
N PRO A 29 -12.55 -0.05 -9.98
CA PRO A 29 -11.38 0.84 -9.89
C PRO A 29 -11.49 1.81 -8.72
N VAL A 30 -12.69 2.29 -8.40
CA VAL A 30 -12.94 3.18 -7.25
C VAL A 30 -12.70 2.44 -5.93
N VAL A 31 -13.28 1.25 -5.77
CA VAL A 31 -13.08 0.41 -4.58
C VAL A 31 -11.60 0.07 -4.39
N LEU A 32 -10.90 -0.25 -5.48
CA LEU A 32 -9.48 -0.57 -5.46
C LEU A 32 -8.65 0.64 -5.00
N ARG A 33 -8.95 1.86 -5.49
CA ARG A 33 -8.29 3.10 -5.01
C ARG A 33 -8.55 3.39 -3.55
N VAL A 34 -9.79 3.18 -3.07
CA VAL A 34 -10.11 3.33 -1.64
C VAL A 34 -9.32 2.32 -0.80
N ALA A 35 -9.24 1.07 -1.23
CA ALA A 35 -8.45 0.05 -0.54
C ALA A 35 -6.95 0.39 -0.50
N ILE A 36 -6.39 0.89 -1.61
CA ILE A 36 -5.00 1.36 -1.68
C ILE A 36 -4.78 2.54 -0.72
N LEU A 37 -5.69 3.51 -0.68
CA LEU A 37 -5.61 4.66 0.20
C LEU A 37 -5.61 4.25 1.67
N LEU A 38 -6.47 3.29 2.05
CA LEU A 38 -6.51 2.76 3.41
C LEU A 38 -5.23 2.00 3.76
N ALA A 39 -4.71 1.16 2.84
CA ALA A 39 -3.49 0.38 3.06
C ALA A 39 -2.25 1.29 3.19
N THR A 40 -2.07 2.22 2.25
CA THR A 40 -0.91 3.15 2.25
C THR A 40 -1.02 4.21 3.35
N GLY A 41 -2.23 4.70 3.64
CA GLY A 41 -2.50 5.60 4.76
C GLY A 41 -2.27 4.90 6.11
N GLY A 42 -2.74 3.66 6.25
CA GLY A 42 -2.50 2.80 7.42
C GLY A 42 -1.01 2.58 7.66
N ALA A 43 -0.27 2.18 6.63
CA ALA A 43 1.17 2.00 6.70
C ALA A 43 1.91 3.30 7.09
N THR A 44 1.52 4.44 6.51
CA THR A 44 2.12 5.75 6.82
C THR A 44 1.87 6.15 8.27
N LEU A 45 0.64 6.00 8.77
CA LEU A 45 0.28 6.33 10.15
C LEU A 45 0.93 5.34 11.13
N GLY A 46 0.85 4.05 10.83
CA GLY A 46 1.40 2.96 11.64
C GLY A 46 2.90 3.07 11.81
N MET A 47 3.63 3.48 10.77
CA MET A 47 5.08 3.69 10.82
C MET A 47 5.45 5.09 11.34
N GLY A 48 4.75 6.13 10.90
CA GLY A 48 5.07 7.53 11.22
C GLY A 48 4.74 7.94 12.65
N LEU A 49 3.74 7.31 13.27
CA LEU A 49 3.43 7.50 14.69
C LEU A 49 4.19 6.53 15.60
N ASN A 50 4.99 5.63 15.02
CA ASN A 50 5.75 4.65 15.79
C ASN A 50 6.98 5.31 16.42
N LYS A 51 6.85 5.70 17.69
CA LYS A 51 7.97 6.16 18.52
C LYS A 51 8.14 5.20 19.69
N GLN A 52 9.34 4.65 19.84
CA GLN A 52 9.68 3.85 21.01
C GLN A 52 11.06 4.22 21.52
N SER A 53 11.14 4.74 22.74
CA SER A 53 12.39 5.00 23.44
C SER A 53 12.69 3.88 24.44
N LYS A 54 13.94 3.41 24.47
CA LYS A 54 14.44 2.50 25.52
C LYS A 54 15.80 2.98 26.01
N THR A 55 15.94 3.09 27.31
CA THR A 55 17.23 3.34 27.97
C THR A 55 18.07 2.08 27.96
N ALA A 56 19.25 2.15 27.34
CA ALA A 56 20.25 1.09 27.38
C ALA A 56 21.49 1.60 28.12
N VAL A 57 22.03 0.79 29.03
CA VAL A 57 23.25 1.13 29.76
C VAL A 57 24.43 0.84 28.83
N VAL A 58 25.14 1.89 28.38
CA VAL A 58 26.23 1.78 27.40
C VAL A 58 27.61 1.74 28.02
N ALA A 59 27.74 2.12 29.29
CA ALA A 59 28.98 1.97 30.02
C ALA A 59 28.72 1.90 31.52
N VAL A 60 29.57 1.17 32.24
CA VAL A 60 29.68 1.24 33.70
C VAL A 60 31.06 1.79 34.00
N VAL A 61 31.14 2.96 34.62
CA VAL A 61 32.42 3.56 35.05
C VAL A 61 32.48 3.44 36.57
N GLY A 62 33.31 2.52 37.07
CA GLY A 62 33.33 2.19 38.49
C GLY A 62 32.08 1.40 38.91
N THR A 63 31.26 1.95 39.83
CA THR A 63 30.01 1.36 40.34
C THR A 63 28.73 2.05 39.84
N THR A 64 28.85 3.10 39.02
CA THR A 64 27.70 3.85 38.50
C THR A 64 27.39 3.46 37.05
N PRO A 65 26.15 3.00 36.75
CA PRO A 65 25.74 2.70 35.38
C PRO A 65 25.43 4.00 34.63
N ILE A 66 26.16 4.27 33.55
CA ILE A 66 25.88 5.38 32.63
C ILE A 66 24.80 4.90 31.66
N SER A 67 23.57 5.34 31.93
CA SER A 67 22.41 5.03 31.11
C SER A 67 22.31 6.03 29.96
N GLN A 68 22.28 5.53 28.71
CA GLN A 68 22.03 6.37 27.54
C GLN A 68 20.68 5.98 26.94
N THR A 69 19.80 6.95 26.77
CA THR A 69 18.48 6.73 26.17
C THR A 69 18.64 6.52 24.67
N PHE A 70 18.54 5.27 24.21
CA PHE A 70 18.44 4.99 22.78
C PHE A 70 16.98 5.16 22.37
N VAL A 71 16.72 6.27 21.68
CA VAL A 71 15.44 6.47 21.02
C VAL A 71 15.54 5.76 19.67
N ALA A 72 14.79 4.68 19.49
CA ALA A 72 14.61 4.10 18.16
C ALA A 72 13.42 4.82 17.52
N GLN A 73 13.72 5.78 16.65
CA GLN A 73 12.71 6.50 15.88
C GLN A 73 12.88 6.18 14.40
N PHE A 74 11.75 6.16 13.67
CA PHE A 74 11.76 5.92 12.23
C PHE A 74 12.62 6.97 11.46
N GLN A 75 12.86 8.14 12.07
CA GLN A 75 13.65 9.23 11.50
C GLN A 75 15.16 8.97 11.48
N ASP A 76 15.65 8.04 12.30
CA ASP A 76 17.09 7.75 12.37
C ASP A 76 17.55 6.89 11.18
N THR A 77 16.62 6.23 10.49
CA THR A 77 16.92 5.36 9.35
C THR A 77 16.34 5.97 8.07
N PRO A 78 17.18 6.36 7.10
CA PRO A 78 16.70 7.00 5.87
C PRO A 78 15.77 6.10 5.05
N ALA A 79 15.93 4.77 5.14
CA ALA A 79 15.03 3.82 4.48
C ALA A 79 13.59 3.88 5.00
N PHE A 80 13.41 4.01 6.32
CA PHE A 80 12.07 4.13 6.93
C PHE A 80 11.44 5.49 6.65
N VAL A 81 12.24 6.57 6.61
CA VAL A 81 11.77 7.89 6.16
C VAL A 81 11.28 7.83 4.72
N TYR A 82 12.07 7.24 3.82
CA TYR A 82 11.69 7.09 2.41
C TYR A 82 10.41 6.26 2.27
N PHE A 83 10.27 5.17 3.02
CA PHE A 83 9.04 4.37 3.06
C PHE A 83 7.80 5.18 3.47
N VAL A 84 7.90 5.98 4.53
CA VAL A 84 6.79 6.83 5.01
C VAL A 84 6.43 7.89 3.96
N ILE A 85 7.42 8.55 3.36
CA ILE A 85 7.20 9.56 2.32
C ILE A 85 6.57 8.93 1.08
N ALA A 86 7.06 7.77 0.64
CA ALA A 86 6.52 7.05 -0.51
C ALA A 86 5.05 6.67 -0.32
N ASN A 87 4.69 6.11 0.84
CA ASN A 87 3.31 5.76 1.15
C ASN A 87 2.42 7.00 1.34
N ALA A 88 2.96 8.10 1.88
CA ALA A 88 2.23 9.36 1.99
C ALA A 88 1.89 9.96 0.62
N ILE A 89 2.85 9.97 -0.31
CA ILE A 89 2.62 10.40 -1.71
C ILE A 89 1.55 9.52 -2.35
N ALA A 90 1.62 8.20 -2.16
CA ALA A 90 0.64 7.27 -2.71
C ALA A 90 -0.78 7.52 -2.16
N SER A 91 -0.91 7.75 -0.86
CA SER A 91 -2.20 8.06 -0.22
C SER A 91 -2.78 9.38 -0.73
N PHE A 92 -1.96 10.44 -0.76
CA PHE A 92 -2.37 11.75 -1.29
C PHE A 92 -2.78 11.67 -2.75
N TYR A 93 -2.01 10.97 -3.58
CA TYR A 93 -2.31 10.80 -4.99
C TYR A 93 -3.63 10.04 -5.22
N ASN A 94 -3.86 8.93 -4.50
CA ASN A 94 -5.11 8.18 -4.63
C ASN A 94 -6.32 9.00 -4.16
N LEU A 95 -6.17 9.81 -3.11
CA LEU A 95 -7.20 10.75 -2.66
C LEU A 95 -7.51 11.78 -3.75
N LEU A 96 -6.47 12.38 -4.34
CA LEU A 96 -6.61 13.37 -5.40
C LEU A 96 -7.34 12.79 -6.62
N VAL A 97 -6.97 11.59 -7.06
CA VAL A 97 -7.63 10.92 -8.18
C VAL A 97 -9.11 10.64 -7.85
N LEU A 98 -9.43 10.16 -6.64
CA LEU A 98 -10.82 9.94 -6.22
C LEU A 98 -11.67 11.21 -6.24
N VAL A 99 -11.10 12.35 -5.83
CA VAL A 99 -11.78 13.65 -5.80
C VAL A 99 -11.95 14.23 -7.21
N LEU A 100 -10.96 14.05 -8.10
CA LEU A 100 -10.98 14.61 -9.45
C LEU A 100 -11.75 13.76 -10.46
N GLN A 101 -11.86 12.45 -10.24
CA GLN A 101 -12.56 11.51 -11.12
C GLN A 101 -14.02 11.91 -11.47
N PRO A 102 -14.87 12.43 -10.55
CA PRO A 102 -16.21 12.90 -10.92
C PRO A 102 -16.20 14.18 -11.77
N HIS A 103 -15.16 15.00 -11.68
CA HIS A 103 -15.08 16.31 -12.35
C HIS A 103 -14.40 16.26 -13.73
N LEU A 104 -13.52 15.29 -13.97
CA LEU A 104 -12.73 15.22 -15.20
C LEU A 104 -13.22 14.09 -16.11
N LYS A 105 -13.94 14.44 -17.19
CA LYS A 105 -14.40 13.50 -18.22
C LYS A 105 -13.56 13.67 -19.49
N GLY A 106 -12.53 12.85 -19.69
CA GLY A 106 -11.73 12.87 -20.93
C GLY A 106 -10.78 11.69 -21.10
N LYS A 107 -10.63 11.17 -22.33
CA LYS A 107 -9.73 10.03 -22.65
C LYS A 107 -8.26 10.34 -22.34
N ALA A 108 -7.81 11.59 -22.53
CA ALA A 108 -6.43 12.00 -22.23
C ALA A 108 -6.09 11.95 -20.73
N HIS A 109 -7.06 12.25 -19.86
CA HIS A 109 -6.86 12.19 -18.40
C HIS A 109 -6.53 10.76 -17.93
N ASN A 110 -7.16 9.74 -18.52
CA ASN A 110 -6.94 8.35 -18.15
C ASN A 110 -5.51 7.86 -18.45
N ILE A 111 -4.86 8.38 -19.49
CA ILE A 111 -3.47 8.02 -19.84
C ILE A 111 -2.50 8.65 -18.83
N TRP A 112 -2.70 9.92 -18.47
CA TRP A 112 -1.90 10.58 -17.45
C TRP A 112 -2.03 9.88 -16.09
N VAL A 113 -3.25 9.53 -15.68
CA VAL A 113 -3.50 8.77 -14.46
C VAL A 113 -2.76 7.44 -14.47
N LEU A 114 -2.76 6.70 -15.59
CA LEU A 114 -2.00 5.45 -15.71
C LEU A 114 -0.49 5.67 -15.52
N ILE A 115 0.09 6.69 -16.16
CA ILE A 115 1.53 6.96 -16.05
C ILE A 115 1.90 7.30 -14.60
N PHE A 116 1.12 8.17 -13.95
CA PHE A 116 1.34 8.50 -12.55
C PHE A 116 1.09 7.30 -11.62
N ASP A 117 0.09 6.46 -11.88
CA ASP A 117 -0.15 5.22 -11.13
C ASP A 117 1.07 4.27 -11.19
N MET A 118 1.73 4.17 -12.34
CA MET A 118 2.97 3.38 -12.48
C MET A 118 4.12 3.98 -11.67
N VAL A 119 4.30 5.30 -11.72
CA VAL A 119 5.36 5.99 -10.95
C VAL A 119 5.12 5.83 -9.45
N VAL A 120 3.88 6.00 -8.98
CA VAL A 120 3.54 5.83 -7.56
C VAL A 120 3.77 4.38 -7.13
N MET A 121 3.37 3.40 -7.95
CA MET A 121 3.59 1.98 -7.67
C MET A 121 5.08 1.66 -7.53
N THR A 122 5.94 2.16 -8.43
CA THR A 122 7.38 1.91 -8.35
C THR A 122 8.00 2.55 -7.13
N VAL A 123 7.66 3.81 -6.81
CA VAL A 123 8.17 4.51 -5.62
C VAL A 123 7.78 3.80 -4.31
N VAL A 124 6.53 3.32 -4.22
CA VAL A 124 6.09 2.54 -3.04
C VAL A 124 6.82 1.20 -2.97
N ALA A 125 6.97 0.50 -4.09
CA ALA A 125 7.65 -0.79 -4.12
C ALA A 125 9.13 -0.69 -3.73
N THR A 126 9.85 0.32 -4.26
CA THR A 126 11.25 0.56 -3.90
C THR A 126 11.39 0.98 -2.45
N GLY A 127 10.48 1.80 -1.94
CA GLY A 127 10.44 2.20 -0.53
C GLY A 127 10.20 1.03 0.41
N ALA A 128 9.22 0.17 0.09
CA ALA A 128 8.93 -1.04 0.84
C ALA A 128 10.10 -2.02 0.83
N ALA A 129 10.74 -2.23 -0.32
CA ALA A 129 11.92 -3.09 -0.43
C ALA A 129 13.12 -2.57 0.38
N ALA A 130 13.38 -1.26 0.33
CA ALA A 130 14.46 -0.64 1.11
C ALA A 130 14.19 -0.71 2.63
N ALA A 131 12.95 -0.51 3.05
CA ALA A 131 12.60 -0.64 4.45
C ALA A 131 12.61 -2.11 4.92
N ALA A 132 12.23 -3.07 4.06
CA ALA A 132 12.30 -4.49 4.36
C ALA A 132 13.74 -4.97 4.57
N SER A 133 14.72 -4.49 3.79
CA SER A 133 16.12 -4.88 3.98
C SER A 133 16.69 -4.39 5.31
N ILE A 134 16.34 -3.16 5.73
CA ILE A 134 16.72 -2.67 7.06
C ILE A 134 15.95 -3.40 8.17
N ALA A 135 14.69 -3.77 7.95
CA ALA A 135 13.92 -4.56 8.92
C ALA A 135 14.54 -5.95 9.15
N GLU A 136 15.03 -6.61 8.10
CA GLU A 136 15.76 -7.88 8.22
C GLU A 136 17.07 -7.72 9.00
N LEU A 137 17.83 -6.64 8.75
CA LEU A 137 19.01 -6.30 9.55
C LEU A 137 18.65 -6.01 11.02
N GLY A 138 17.51 -5.37 11.26
CA GLY A 138 17.01 -5.10 12.61
C GLY A 138 16.61 -6.34 13.39
N LYS A 139 16.10 -7.38 12.68
CA LYS A 139 15.63 -8.63 13.27
C LYS A 139 16.75 -9.66 13.46
N ASN A 140 17.51 -9.94 12.40
CA ASN A 140 18.52 -11.00 12.42
C ASN A 140 19.93 -10.47 12.74
N GLY A 141 20.17 -9.17 12.57
CA GLY A 141 21.51 -8.59 12.65
C GLY A 141 22.43 -9.03 11.50
N ASN A 142 23.65 -8.52 11.50
CA ASN A 142 24.72 -9.01 10.63
C ASN A 142 26.07 -8.85 11.33
N GLN A 143 26.66 -9.98 11.75
CA GLN A 143 27.95 -10.01 12.43
C GLN A 143 29.09 -9.46 11.57
N HIS A 144 29.07 -9.70 10.25
CA HIS A 144 30.09 -9.19 9.33
C HIS A 144 30.06 -7.66 9.22
N ALA A 145 28.88 -7.05 9.37
CA ALA A 145 28.70 -5.60 9.38
C ALA A 145 28.71 -5.02 10.81
N ARG A 146 28.97 -5.84 11.85
CA ARG A 146 28.87 -5.47 13.27
C ARG A 146 27.51 -4.87 13.64
N TRP A 147 26.45 -5.29 12.93
CA TRP A 147 25.08 -4.84 13.18
C TRP A 147 24.40 -5.78 14.17
N ASN A 148 24.16 -5.30 15.38
CA ASN A 148 23.47 -6.08 16.40
C ASN A 148 21.95 -6.05 16.19
N PRO A 149 21.22 -7.14 16.50
CA PRO A 149 19.76 -7.16 16.41
C PRO A 149 19.16 -6.11 17.36
N ILE A 150 18.25 -5.30 16.82
CA ILE A 150 17.58 -4.21 17.52
C ILE A 150 16.22 -4.68 18.04
N CYS A 151 15.55 -5.58 17.30
CA CYS A 151 14.21 -6.02 17.62
C CYS A 151 14.09 -6.82 18.92
N ASP A 152 15.17 -7.38 19.45
CA ASP A 152 15.19 -8.04 20.76
C ASP A 152 14.89 -7.06 21.90
N ASN A 153 15.34 -5.80 21.77
CA ASN A 153 15.12 -4.75 22.76
C ASN A 153 13.85 -3.92 22.46
N PHE A 154 13.48 -3.82 21.17
CA PHE A 154 12.39 -2.98 20.67
C PHE A 154 11.27 -3.77 19.97
N GLY A 155 10.84 -4.88 20.59
CA GLY A 155 9.86 -5.80 19.97
C GLY A 155 8.53 -5.15 19.55
N ALA A 156 7.98 -4.22 20.32
CA ALA A 156 6.72 -3.55 19.97
C ALA A 156 6.85 -2.62 18.75
N PHE A 157 7.95 -1.86 18.66
CA PHE A 157 8.30 -1.03 17.50
C PHE A 157 8.47 -1.90 16.26
N CYS A 158 9.23 -3.01 16.37
CA CYS A 158 9.44 -3.92 15.25
C CYS A 158 8.15 -4.62 14.81
N CYS A 159 7.28 -5.02 15.73
CA CYS A 159 5.99 -5.62 15.40
C CYS A 159 5.10 -4.64 14.63
N ARG A 160 4.97 -3.39 15.13
CA ARG A 160 4.21 -2.33 14.43
C ARG A 160 4.81 -1.99 13.07
N GLY A 161 6.14 -1.91 12.98
CA GLY A 161 6.85 -1.68 11.72
C GLY A 161 6.63 -2.81 10.71
N ALA A 162 6.66 -4.08 11.15
CA ALA A 162 6.38 -5.24 10.31
C ALA A 162 4.94 -5.24 9.78
N ILE A 163 3.96 -4.85 10.61
CA ILE A 163 2.56 -4.69 10.18
C ILE A 163 2.45 -3.60 9.12
N ALA A 164 3.06 -2.42 9.35
CA ALA A 164 3.05 -1.33 8.39
C ALA A 164 3.73 -1.72 7.05
N LEU A 165 4.84 -2.45 7.11
CA LEU A 165 5.50 -3.00 5.92
C LEU A 165 4.58 -3.94 5.14
N ALA A 166 3.93 -4.88 5.84
CA ALA A 166 3.00 -5.82 5.22
C ALA A 166 1.83 -5.10 4.55
N GLU A 167 1.24 -4.10 5.21
CA GLU A 167 0.18 -3.26 4.64
C GLU A 167 0.63 -2.53 3.36
N SER A 168 1.85 -2.01 3.35
CA SER A 168 2.40 -1.33 2.18
C SER A 168 2.69 -2.29 1.02
N PHE A 169 3.16 -3.51 1.28
CA PHE A 169 3.30 -4.54 0.25
C PHE A 169 1.94 -4.90 -0.35
N VAL A 170 0.90 -5.05 0.47
CA VAL A 170 -0.47 -5.27 -0.01
C VAL A 170 -0.91 -4.08 -0.86
N GLY A 171 -0.68 -2.84 -0.42
CA GLY A 171 -0.97 -1.63 -1.20
C GLY A 171 -0.27 -1.59 -2.55
N SER A 172 1.00 -1.99 -2.61
CA SER A 172 1.80 -2.07 -3.85
C SER A 172 1.23 -3.12 -4.82
N LEU A 173 0.84 -4.29 -4.33
CA LEU A 173 0.19 -5.32 -5.13
C LEU A 173 -1.16 -4.86 -5.68
N LEU A 174 -1.96 -4.15 -4.87
CA LEU A 174 -3.22 -3.57 -5.33
C LEU A 174 -3.01 -2.51 -6.42
N LEU A 175 -1.99 -1.65 -6.28
CA LEU A 175 -1.58 -0.69 -7.31
C LEU A 175 -1.15 -1.40 -8.61
N LEU A 176 -0.44 -2.53 -8.50
CA LEU A 176 -0.07 -3.33 -9.67
C LEU A 176 -1.30 -3.88 -10.39
N ILE A 177 -2.25 -4.45 -9.65
CA ILE A 177 -3.51 -4.96 -10.21
C ILE A 177 -4.28 -3.81 -10.90
N LEU A 178 -4.35 -2.63 -10.27
CA LEU A 178 -5.00 -1.46 -10.84
C LEU A 178 -4.36 -1.04 -12.18
N ASN A 179 -3.03 -1.00 -12.23
CA ASN A 179 -2.27 -0.68 -13.44
C ASN A 179 -2.52 -1.68 -14.57
N VAL A 180 -2.53 -2.99 -14.27
CA VAL A 180 -2.81 -4.05 -15.25
C VAL A 180 -4.23 -3.92 -15.79
N LEU A 181 -5.23 -3.75 -14.93
CA LEU A 181 -6.63 -3.60 -15.33
C LEU A 181 -6.84 -2.36 -16.22
N SER A 182 -6.23 -1.23 -15.84
CA SER A 182 -6.28 0.01 -16.61
C SER A 182 -5.64 -0.17 -18.00
N THR A 183 -4.48 -0.83 -18.06
CA THR A 183 -3.78 -1.10 -19.34
C THR A 183 -4.58 -2.03 -20.24
N VAL A 184 -5.15 -3.11 -19.70
CA VAL A 184 -6.00 -4.05 -20.46
C VAL A 184 -7.24 -3.33 -21.00
N THR A 185 -7.87 -2.47 -20.19
CA THR A 185 -9.05 -1.70 -20.60
C THR A 185 -8.72 -0.70 -21.71
N LEU A 186 -7.60 0.00 -21.58
CA LEU A 186 -7.11 0.91 -22.62
C LEU A 186 -6.82 0.18 -23.93
N ARG A 187 -6.12 -0.97 -23.89
CA ARG A 187 -5.84 -1.77 -25.09
C ARG A 187 -7.12 -2.24 -25.79
N LYS A 188 -8.13 -2.70 -25.03
CA LYS A 188 -9.43 -3.11 -25.58
C LYS A 188 -10.15 -1.95 -26.27
N ASN A 189 -10.09 -0.75 -25.69
CA ASN A 189 -10.72 0.43 -26.28
C ASN A 189 -10.01 0.89 -27.57
N VAL A 190 -8.68 0.75 -27.65
CA VAL A 190 -7.92 1.05 -28.87
C VAL A 190 -8.26 0.04 -29.97
N ALA A 191 -8.20 -1.26 -29.66
CA ALA A 191 -8.52 -2.32 -30.63
C ALA A 191 -9.98 -2.35 -31.12
N ALA A 192 -10.89 -1.65 -30.45
CA ALA A 192 -12.28 -1.50 -30.90
C ALA A 192 -12.48 -0.31 -31.87
N HIS A 193 -11.45 0.52 -32.06
CA HIS A 193 -11.45 1.66 -32.98
C HIS A 193 -10.62 1.42 -34.26
N ASP A 194 -9.84 0.34 -34.31
CA ASP A 194 -9.15 -0.17 -35.51
C ASP A 194 -10.06 -1.17 -36.25
#